data_AF-A0A804J8P8-F1
#
_entry.id   AF-A0A804J8P8-F1
#
_cell.length_a   1.000
_cell.length_b   1.000
_cell.length_c   1.000
_cell.angle_alpha   90.00
_cell.angle_beta   90.00
_cell.angle_gamma   90.00
#
_symmetry.space_group_name_H-M   'P 1'
#
loop_
_entity.id
_entity.type
_entity.pdbx_description
1 polymer ?
#
loop_
_entity_poly.entity_id
_entity_poly.type
_entity_poly.pdbx_seq_one_letter_code
_entity_poly.pdbx_strand_id
1 'polypeptide(L)'
;MFVVHIISANKFIQPGISGEAVPHQDNSFLFTDPPSCTGLWLALEDATITNGCLWAIPGSHKYGLKRRFIRDENGVHFNHPSPSYDHKDFVPLEVKAGSLVVIHGDLIHQSFENKSPNSRHALSLNVVDTNGHV
;
A
#
# COMPACT_ATOMS: atom_id res chain seq x y z
N MET A 1 8.76 18.87 -17.15
CA MET A 1 8.44 17.57 -17.78
C MET A 1 8.23 16.59 -16.64
N PHE A 2 7.00 16.19 -16.35
CA PHE A 2 6.69 15.28 -15.23
C PHE A 2 7.02 13.84 -15.66
N VAL A 3 8.16 13.33 -15.23
CA VAL A 3 8.47 11.90 -15.35
C VAL A 3 7.86 11.22 -14.13
N VAL A 4 6.60 10.81 -14.25
CA VAL A 4 5.95 9.97 -13.24
C VAL A 4 6.60 8.58 -13.34
N HIS A 5 7.32 8.15 -12.31
CA HIS A 5 7.70 6.74 -12.20
C HIS A 5 6.44 5.96 -11.81
N ILE A 6 5.74 5.46 -12.82
CA ILE A 6 4.56 4.61 -12.62
C ILE A 6 5.05 3.20 -12.31
N ILE A 7 4.95 2.80 -11.05
CA ILE A 7 4.99 1.38 -10.72
C ILE A 7 3.55 0.90 -10.71
N SER A 8 3.20 0.12 -11.73
CA SER A 8 1.87 -0.47 -11.89
C SER A 8 1.91 -1.92 -11.45
N ALA A 9 1.11 -2.26 -10.45
CA ALA A 9 0.85 -3.63 -10.05
C ALA A 9 -0.66 -3.91 -10.19
N ASN A 10 -1.01 -4.88 -11.03
CA ASN A 10 -2.37 -5.42 -11.02
C ASN A 10 -2.45 -6.44 -9.89
N LYS A 11 -3.25 -6.16 -8.85
CA LYS A 11 -3.37 -7.05 -7.70
C LYS A 11 -4.62 -7.89 -7.85
N PHE A 12 -4.42 -9.11 -8.33
CA PHE A 12 -5.44 -10.14 -8.41
C PHE A 12 -5.48 -10.95 -7.12
N ILE A 13 -6.58 -10.84 -6.38
CA ILE A 13 -6.79 -11.60 -5.16
C ILE A 13 -7.81 -12.72 -5.44
N GLN A 14 -7.27 -13.91 -5.74
CA GLN A 14 -8.08 -15.12 -5.95
C GLN A 14 -8.68 -15.64 -4.65
N PRO A 15 -9.96 -16.08 -4.67
CA PRO A 15 -10.56 -16.82 -3.58
C PRO A 15 -9.66 -17.95 -3.05
N GLY A 16 -9.35 -17.93 -1.76
CA GLY A 16 -8.67 -19.04 -1.05
C GLY A 16 -7.22 -19.35 -1.43
N ILE A 17 -6.57 -18.52 -2.26
CA ILE A 17 -5.16 -18.71 -2.67
C ILE A 17 -4.32 -17.44 -2.39
N SER A 18 -4.94 -16.26 -2.43
CA SER A 18 -4.22 -15.00 -2.30
C SER A 18 -3.69 -14.74 -0.88
N GLY A 19 -2.41 -14.44 -0.76
CA GLY A 19 -1.80 -14.03 0.51
C GLY A 19 -2.22 -12.63 0.98
N GLU A 20 -2.03 -12.38 2.28
CA GLU A 20 -2.20 -11.08 2.93
C GLU A 20 -1.06 -10.12 2.51
N ALA A 21 -1.37 -8.83 2.36
CA ALA A 21 -0.34 -7.80 2.43
C ALA A 21 -0.27 -7.28 3.85
N VAL A 22 0.82 -7.61 4.53
CA VAL A 22 1.11 -7.18 5.90
C VAL A 22 1.13 -5.65 6.02
N PRO A 23 0.89 -5.08 7.22
CA PRO A 23 1.00 -3.65 7.45
C PRO A 23 2.30 -3.04 6.95
N HIS A 24 2.20 -2.03 6.09
CA HIS A 24 3.35 -1.32 5.54
C HIS A 24 3.03 0.14 5.19
N GLN A 25 4.08 0.87 4.80
CA GLN A 25 4.04 2.21 4.24
C GLN A 25 4.72 2.14 2.85
N ASP A 26 4.15 2.72 1.81
CA ASP A 26 4.71 2.68 0.45
C ASP A 26 6.09 3.34 0.38
N ASN A 27 6.29 4.42 1.15
CA ASN A 27 7.60 5.08 1.31
C ASN A 27 8.67 4.15 1.89
N SER A 28 8.31 3.00 2.46
CA SER A 28 9.30 1.99 2.88
C SER A 28 10.06 1.43 1.69
N PHE A 29 9.42 1.37 0.52
CA PHE A 29 9.96 0.76 -0.69
C PHE A 29 10.26 1.79 -1.78
N LEU A 30 9.44 2.86 -1.83
CA LEU A 30 9.45 3.90 -2.87
C LEU A 30 9.86 5.24 -2.28
N PHE A 31 10.93 5.23 -1.49
CA PHE A 31 11.39 6.42 -0.79
C PHE A 31 11.90 7.48 -1.77
N THR A 32 11.61 8.74 -1.45
CA THR A 32 12.17 9.94 -2.08
C THR A 32 12.55 10.92 -0.98
N ASP A 33 13.50 11.82 -1.25
CA ASP A 33 13.81 12.95 -0.38
C ASP A 33 13.58 14.29 -1.11
N PRO A 34 12.58 15.10 -0.72
CA PRO A 34 11.59 14.83 0.34
C PRO A 34 10.60 13.70 -0.04
N PRO A 35 9.99 13.01 0.95
CA PRO A 35 9.03 11.93 0.68
C PRO A 35 7.83 12.41 -0.13
N SER A 36 7.59 11.77 -1.28
CA SER A 36 6.58 12.18 -2.26
C SER A 36 5.68 11.05 -2.76
N CYS A 37 5.89 9.80 -2.32
CA CYS A 37 5.10 8.67 -2.83
C CYS A 37 3.61 8.85 -2.50
N THR A 38 2.78 8.69 -3.52
CA THR A 38 1.33 8.62 -3.45
C THR A 38 0.85 7.37 -4.17
N GLY A 39 0.14 6.50 -3.44
CA GLY A 39 -0.53 5.33 -3.99
C GLY A 39 -1.91 5.69 -4.53
N LEU A 40 -2.24 5.14 -5.70
CA LEU A 40 -3.52 5.24 -6.37
C LEU A 40 -4.05 3.82 -6.53
N TRP A 41 -5.09 3.47 -5.77
CA TRP A 41 -5.68 2.15 -5.76
C TRP A 41 -7.08 2.21 -6.36
N LEU A 42 -7.22 1.77 -7.61
CA LEU A 42 -8.49 1.77 -8.33
C LEU A 42 -9.17 0.40 -8.17
N ALA A 43 -10.33 0.40 -7.54
CA ALA A 43 -11.19 -0.77 -7.42
C ALA A 43 -11.78 -1.11 -8.80
N LEU A 44 -11.36 -2.23 -9.41
CA LEU A 44 -11.97 -2.71 -10.65
C LEU A 44 -13.22 -3.55 -10.38
N GLU A 45 -13.32 -4.09 -9.17
CA GLU A 45 -14.48 -4.79 -8.61
C GLU A 45 -14.82 -4.21 -7.24
N ASP A 46 -16.01 -4.49 -6.72
CA ASP A 46 -16.38 -4.14 -5.35
C ASP A 46 -15.35 -4.71 -4.37
N ALA A 47 -14.89 -3.87 -3.44
CA ALA A 47 -13.96 -4.25 -2.39
C ALA A 47 -14.68 -4.19 -1.05
N THR A 48 -14.74 -5.33 -0.38
CA THR A 48 -15.46 -5.56 0.86
C THR A 48 -14.55 -6.22 1.87
N ILE A 49 -14.95 -6.26 3.14
CA ILE A 49 -14.19 -6.95 4.18
C ILE A 49 -13.96 -8.44 3.82
N THR A 50 -14.97 -9.09 3.24
CA THR A 50 -14.92 -10.55 2.98
C THR A 50 -14.09 -10.92 1.75
N ASN A 51 -14.01 -10.04 0.75
CA ASN A 51 -13.15 -10.25 -0.43
C ASN A 51 -11.81 -9.49 -0.40
N GLY A 52 -11.43 -8.99 0.78
CA GLY A 52 -10.10 -8.44 1.04
C GLY A 52 -9.92 -7.00 0.59
N CYS A 53 -10.79 -6.09 1.05
CA CYS A 53 -10.58 -4.64 0.91
C CYS A 53 -9.28 -4.17 1.59
N LEU A 54 -8.90 -2.92 1.34
CA LEU A 54 -7.83 -2.27 2.10
C LEU A 54 -8.27 -2.01 3.54
N TRP A 55 -7.30 -1.97 4.44
CA TRP A 55 -7.45 -1.54 5.83
C TRP A 55 -6.35 -0.54 6.14
N ALA A 56 -6.64 0.51 6.90
CA ALA A 56 -5.64 1.52 7.24
C ALA A 56 -5.80 2.00 8.69
N ILE A 57 -4.72 2.50 9.28
CA ILE A 57 -4.76 3.20 10.57
C ILE A 57 -5.00 4.70 10.30
N PRO A 58 -6.17 5.26 10.66
CA PRO A 58 -6.48 6.66 10.37
C PRO A 58 -5.44 7.61 10.98
N GLY A 59 -5.01 8.60 10.18
CA GLY A 59 -4.04 9.62 10.62
C GLY A 59 -2.58 9.15 10.74
N SER A 60 -2.29 7.85 10.54
CA SER A 60 -0.94 7.29 10.70
C SER A 60 0.14 7.94 9.83
N HIS A 61 -0.25 8.47 8.66
CA HIS A 61 0.63 9.21 7.76
C HIS A 61 1.30 10.44 8.39
N LYS A 62 0.77 10.94 9.52
CA LYS A 62 1.34 12.10 10.23
C LYS A 62 2.51 11.74 11.15
N TYR A 63 2.79 10.45 11.34
CA TYR A 63 3.81 9.98 12.28
C TYR A 63 5.14 9.59 11.61
N GLY A 64 5.29 9.92 10.33
CA GLY A 64 6.49 9.64 9.54
C GLY A 64 6.71 8.17 9.22
N LEU A 65 7.69 7.93 8.34
CA LEU A 65 8.13 6.61 7.92
C LEU A 65 8.78 5.82 9.07
N LYS A 66 8.35 4.57 9.28
CA LYS A 66 8.85 3.71 10.38
C LYS A 66 10.07 2.89 10.01
N ARG A 67 10.21 2.49 8.74
CA ARG A 67 11.36 1.75 8.25
C ARG A 67 11.51 1.93 6.74
N ARG A 68 12.73 1.75 6.24
CA ARG A 68 13.09 1.80 4.82
C ARG A 68 13.71 0.48 4.39
N PHE A 69 13.35 0.03 3.19
CA PHE A 69 14.04 -1.00 2.44
C PHE A 69 15.18 -0.33 1.68
N ILE A 70 16.40 -0.64 2.09
CA ILE A 70 17.62 0.01 1.62
C ILE A 70 18.46 -1.00 0.86
N ARG A 71 19.10 -0.53 -0.20
CA ARG A 71 20.17 -1.24 -0.89
C ARG A 71 21.45 -0.43 -0.78
N ASP A 72 22.47 -1.00 -0.15
CA ASP A 72 23.79 -0.39 0.02
C ASP A 72 24.91 -1.43 -0.19
N GLU A 73 26.12 -1.10 0.27
CA GLU A 73 27.29 -1.99 0.19
C GLU A 73 27.11 -3.31 0.96
N ASN A 74 26.23 -3.36 1.97
CA ASN A 74 25.93 -4.54 2.78
C ASN A 74 24.80 -5.39 2.19
N GLY A 75 24.30 -5.03 1.01
CA GLY A 75 23.22 -5.72 0.32
C GLY A 75 21.87 -5.05 0.53
N VAL A 76 20.80 -5.86 0.60
CA VAL A 76 19.41 -5.37 0.66
C VAL A 76 18.82 -5.73 2.01
N HIS A 77 18.36 -4.73 2.76
CA HIS A 77 17.85 -4.91 4.12
C HIS A 77 16.86 -3.81 4.53
N PHE A 78 16.16 -4.03 5.64
CA PHE A 78 15.40 -2.96 6.30
C PHE A 78 16.26 -2.29 7.38
N ASN A 79 16.28 -0.96 7.43
CA ASN A 79 17.05 -0.21 8.44
C ASN A 79 16.51 -0.34 9.88
N HIS A 80 15.25 -0.77 10.02
CA HIS A 80 14.59 -1.02 11.29
C HIS A 80 13.73 -2.30 11.21
N PRO A 81 13.48 -2.98 12.34
CA PRO A 81 12.58 -4.14 12.38
C PRO A 81 11.15 -3.75 11.97
N SER A 82 10.32 -4.75 11.66
CA SER A 82 8.89 -4.51 11.43
C SER A 82 8.24 -3.98 12.71
N PRO A 83 7.53 -2.85 12.66
CA PRO A 83 6.67 -2.45 13.76
C PRO A 83 5.53 -3.46 13.94
N SER A 84 5.06 -3.59 15.17
CA SER A 84 3.81 -4.27 15.49
C SER A 84 2.68 -3.24 15.57
N TYR A 85 1.50 -3.59 15.09
CA TYR A 85 0.31 -2.75 15.13
C TYR A 85 -0.85 -3.55 15.73
N ASP A 86 -1.66 -2.91 16.57
CA ASP A 86 -2.87 -3.55 17.08
C ASP A 86 -3.94 -3.55 15.98
N HIS A 87 -4.55 -4.70 15.73
CA HIS A 87 -5.58 -4.83 14.70
C HIS A 87 -6.76 -3.89 14.95
N LYS A 88 -7.08 -3.57 16.22
CA LYS A 88 -8.18 -2.68 16.57
C LYS A 88 -8.01 -1.24 16.05
N ASP A 89 -6.77 -0.85 15.73
CA ASP A 89 -6.46 0.49 15.25
C ASP A 89 -6.73 0.64 13.74
N PHE A 90 -6.95 -0.47 13.03
CA PHE A 90 -7.26 -0.46 11.61
C PHE A 90 -8.76 -0.30 11.36
N VAL A 91 -9.08 0.48 10.33
CA VAL A 91 -10.43 0.65 9.80
C VAL A 91 -10.50 0.08 8.38
N PRO A 92 -11.52 -0.73 8.04
CA PRO A 92 -11.71 -1.24 6.69
C PRO A 92 -12.12 -0.12 5.73
N LEU A 93 -11.64 -0.19 4.49
CA LEU A 93 -11.96 0.72 3.39
C LEU A 93 -12.76 -0.03 2.33
N GLU A 94 -14.03 -0.30 2.61
CA GLU A 94 -14.95 -0.90 1.64
C GLU A 94 -15.36 0.13 0.58
N VAL A 95 -15.25 -0.24 -0.69
CA VAL A 95 -15.53 0.66 -1.81
C VAL A 95 -16.18 -0.09 -2.97
N LYS A 96 -16.94 0.63 -3.80
CA LYS A 96 -17.57 0.08 -5.00
C LYS A 96 -16.62 0.06 -6.18
N ALA A 97 -16.86 -0.84 -7.14
CA ALA A 97 -16.16 -0.83 -8.42
C ALA A 97 -16.16 0.57 -9.05
N GLY A 98 -15.02 0.99 -9.58
CA GLY A 98 -14.77 2.34 -10.10
C GLY A 98 -14.29 3.35 -9.06
N SER A 99 -14.25 3.02 -7.77
CA SER A 99 -13.73 3.92 -6.74
C SER A 99 -12.20 3.98 -6.76
N LEU A 100 -11.65 5.18 -6.63
CA LEU A 100 -10.22 5.42 -6.46
C LEU A 100 -9.92 5.76 -5.00
N VAL A 101 -9.09 4.94 -4.35
CA VAL A 101 -8.52 5.23 -3.02
C VAL A 101 -7.14 5.86 -3.23
N VAL A 102 -6.94 7.06 -2.69
CA VAL A 102 -5.66 7.78 -2.71
C VAL A 102 -4.96 7.59 -1.38
N ILE A 103 -3.73 7.08 -1.42
CA ILE A 103 -2.96 6.62 -0.27
C ILE A 103 -1.70 7.49 -0.13
N HIS A 104 -1.55 8.16 1.01
CA HIS A 104 -0.30 8.85 1.34
C HIS A 104 0.82 7.82 1.58
N GLY A 105 2.05 8.08 1.11
CA GLY A 105 3.15 7.10 1.19
C GLY A 105 3.51 6.63 2.60
N ASP A 106 3.27 7.47 3.61
CA ASP A 106 3.43 7.13 5.04
C ASP A 106 2.17 6.54 5.70
N LEU A 107 1.05 6.37 5.00
CA LEU A 107 -0.15 5.76 5.59
C LEU A 107 0.11 4.27 5.85
N ILE A 108 -0.05 3.85 7.10
CA ILE A 108 0.01 2.43 7.45
C ILE A 108 -1.26 1.76 6.93
N HIS A 109 -1.09 0.83 6.00
CA HIS A 109 -2.19 0.10 5.39
C HIS A 109 -1.84 -1.37 5.12
N GLN A 110 -2.88 -2.19 4.95
CA GLN A 110 -2.80 -3.63 4.74
C GLN A 110 -3.99 -4.12 3.91
N SER A 111 -3.97 -5.39 3.50
CA SER A 111 -5.12 -6.07 2.91
C SER A 111 -5.11 -7.55 3.26
N PHE A 112 -6.25 -8.11 3.62
CA PHE A 112 -6.37 -9.52 3.96
C PHE A 112 -6.62 -10.42 2.75
N GLU A 113 -6.48 -11.73 2.98
CA GLU A 113 -6.92 -12.78 2.06
C GLU A 113 -8.41 -12.62 1.70
N ASN A 114 -8.74 -12.94 0.44
CA ASN A 114 -10.12 -13.05 -0.01
C ASN A 114 -10.71 -14.40 0.40
N LYS A 115 -11.68 -14.34 1.32
CA LYS A 115 -12.43 -15.48 1.85
C LYS A 115 -13.80 -15.65 1.20
N SER A 116 -14.11 -14.84 0.20
CA SER A 116 -15.37 -14.87 -0.54
C SER A 116 -15.27 -15.75 -1.80
N PRO A 117 -16.39 -16.15 -2.41
CA PRO A 117 -16.38 -16.85 -3.69
C PRO A 117 -16.08 -15.93 -4.89
N ASN A 118 -16.06 -14.61 -4.71
CA ASN A 118 -15.89 -13.64 -5.77
C ASN A 118 -14.43 -13.19 -5.86
N SER A 119 -13.95 -12.87 -7.06
CA SER A 119 -12.65 -12.22 -7.24
C SER A 119 -12.63 -10.82 -6.60
N ARG A 120 -11.40 -10.30 -6.42
CA ARG A 120 -11.16 -8.88 -6.16
C ARG A 120 -10.00 -8.37 -6.99
N HIS A 121 -10.32 -7.61 -8.03
CA HIS A 121 -9.37 -6.95 -8.93
C HIS A 121 -9.18 -5.49 -8.53
N ALA A 122 -7.93 -5.06 -8.52
CA ALA A 122 -7.59 -3.65 -8.37
C ALA A 122 -6.30 -3.32 -9.13
N LEU A 123 -6.27 -2.10 -9.67
CA LEU A 123 -5.07 -1.52 -10.23
C LEU A 123 -4.42 -0.62 -9.18
N SER A 124 -3.19 -0.95 -8.79
CA SER A 124 -2.37 -0.10 -7.95
C SER A 124 -1.33 0.63 -8.81
N LEU A 125 -1.27 1.95 -8.67
CA LEU A 125 -0.23 2.80 -9.24
C LEU A 125 0.43 3.59 -8.12
N ASN A 126 1.75 3.57 -8.03
CA ASN A 126 2.48 4.50 -7.17
C ASN A 126 3.08 5.62 -8.03
N VAL A 127 2.98 6.84 -7.52
CA VAL A 127 3.48 8.07 -8.15
C VAL A 127 4.42 8.76 -7.17
N VAL A 128 5.56 9.23 -7.66
CA VAL A 128 6.54 10.05 -6.91
C VAL A 128 6.83 11.33 -7.69
N ASP A 129 7.25 12.39 -6.98
CA ASP A 129 7.73 13.62 -7.62
C ASP A 129 9.11 13.40 -8.24
N THR A 130 9.30 13.91 -9.44
CA THR A 130 10.59 13.99 -10.14
C THR A 130 11.67 14.78 -9.41
N ASN A 131 11.28 15.74 -8.56
CA ASN A 131 12.23 16.55 -7.80
C ASN A 131 12.81 15.81 -6.59
N GLY A 132 12.18 14.71 -6.17
CA GLY A 132 12.70 13.86 -5.11
C GLY A 132 13.86 13.01 -5.60
N HIS A 133 14.95 12.97 -4.85
CA HIS A 133 16.05 12.03 -5.12
C HIS A 133 15.77 10.68 -4.45
N VAL A 134 16.16 9.57 -5.10
CA VAL A 134 15.99 8.18 -4.63
C VAL A 134 17.25 7.70 -3.92
#